data_AF-A0A2H5QCD6-F1
#
_entry.id   AF-A0A2H5QCD6-F1
#
_cell.length_a   1.000
_cell.length_b   1.000
_cell.length_c   1.000
_cell.angle_alpha   90.00
_cell.angle_beta   90.00
_cell.angle_gamma   90.00
#
_symmetry.space_group_name_H-M   'P 1'
#
loop_
_entity.id
_entity.type
_entity.pdbx_description
1 polymer ?
#
loop_
_entity_poly.entity_id
_entity_poly.type
_entity_poly.pdbx_seq_one_letter_code
_entity_poly.pdbx_strand_id
1 'polypeptide(L)' 'MKVTEKCDVYSFGVLALEVIKGKHPRDFICSISSSSLNLEIALNKMLDPRLPTPSHNVQDKLISIMEVAFMLR' A
#
# COMPACT_ATOMS: atom_id res chain seq x y z
N MET A 1 23.89 0.12 5.71
CA MET A 1 22.65 0.90 5.54
C MET A 1 22.73 2.10 6.47
N LYS A 2 22.59 3.33 5.97
CA LYS A 2 22.60 4.54 6.80
C LYS A 2 21.17 4.79 7.27
N VAL A 3 20.94 4.72 8.58
CA VAL A 3 19.63 5.03 9.15
C VAL A 3 19.43 6.54 9.07
N THR A 4 18.31 6.95 8.47
CA THR A 4 17.91 8.35 8.29
C THR A 4 16.41 8.44 8.51
N GLU A 5 15.86 9.64 8.66
CA GLU A 5 14.40 9.87 8.76
C GLU A 5 13.62 9.23 7.59
N LYS A 6 14.26 9.08 6.41
CA LYS A 6 13.67 8.35 5.28
C LYS A 6 13.37 6.88 5.59
N CYS A 7 14.10 6.26 6.52
CA CYS A 7 13.82 4.89 6.97
C CYS A 7 12.52 4.81 7.76
N ASP A 8 12.23 5.79 8.60
CA ASP A 8 10.97 5.86 9.37
C ASP A 8 9.79 6.11 8.43
N VAL A 9 9.97 7.00 7.46
CA VAL A 9 8.96 7.30 6.44
C VAL A 9 8.65 6.08 5.56
N TYR A 10 9.68 5.36 5.09
CA TYR A 10 9.50 4.13 4.32
C TYR A 10 8.82 3.02 5.14
N SER A 11 9.30 2.79 6.37
CA SER A 11 8.75 1.74 7.24
C SER A 11 7.31 2.02 7.66
N PHE A 12 6.95 3.30 7.89
CA PHE A 12 5.57 3.70 8.09
C PHE A 12 4.70 3.42 6.86
N GLY A 13 5.19 3.72 5.66
CA GLY A 13 4.49 3.40 4.40
C GLY A 13 4.20 1.89 4.28
N VAL A 14 5.20 1.05 4.56
CA VAL A 14 5.04 -0.41 4.58
C VAL A 14 4.03 -0.85 5.64
N LEU A 15 4.08 -0.28 6.85
CA LEU A 15 3.15 -0.59 7.94
C LEU A 15 1.70 -0.24 7.57
N ALA A 16 1.47 0.92 6.96
CA ALA A 16 0.13 1.32 6.50
C ALA A 16 -0.45 0.31 5.50
N LEU A 17 0.36 -0.14 4.54
CA LEU A 17 -0.05 -1.18 3.58
C LEU A 17 -0.31 -2.53 4.28
N GLU A 18 0.49 -2.90 5.27
CA GLU A 18 0.29 -4.12 6.05
C GLU A 18 -1.04 -4.13 6.80
N VAL A 19 -1.42 -2.99 7.40
CA VAL A 19 -2.71 -2.79 8.06
C VAL A 19 -3.87 -2.90 7.07
N ILE A 20 -3.75 -2.29 5.89
CA ILE A 20 -4.80 -2.35 4.85
C ILE A 20 -5.00 -3.79 4.33
N LYS A 21 -3.90 -4.53 4.14
CA LYS A 21 -3.96 -5.92 3.64
C LYS A 21 -4.32 -6.94 4.70
N GLY A 22 -4.10 -6.61 5.97
CA GLY A 22 -4.12 -7.56 7.08
C GLY A 22 -3.00 -8.61 7.04
N LYS A 23 -1.97 -8.43 6.21
CA LYS A 23 -0.77 -9.27 6.11
C LYS A 23 0.40 -8.55 5.43
N HIS A 24 1.61 -9.05 5.64
CA HIS A 24 2.82 -8.43 5.12
C HIS A 24 2.79 -8.21 3.59
N PRO A 25 2.95 -6.97 3.09
CA PRO A 25 2.72 -6.62 1.69
C PRO A 25 3.91 -6.91 0.74
N ARG A 26 4.90 -7.70 1.17
CA ARG A 26 6.15 -7.97 0.43
C ARG A 26 5.90 -8.33 -1.03
N ASP A 27 5.09 -9.36 -1.26
CA ASP A 27 4.81 -9.87 -2.60
C ASP A 27 4.10 -8.82 -3.47
N PHE A 28 3.31 -7.96 -2.83
CA PHE A 28 2.57 -6.90 -3.49
C PHE A 28 3.47 -5.72 -3.89
N ILE A 29 4.37 -5.27 -3.00
CA ILE A 29 5.36 -4.23 -3.28
C ILE A 29 6.31 -4.68 -4.40
N CYS A 30 6.69 -5.96 -4.41
CA CYS A 30 7.48 -6.56 -5.49
C CYS A 30 6.73 -6.51 -6.84
N SER A 31 5.44 -6.86 -6.86
CA SER A 31 4.62 -6.85 -8.09
C SER A 31 4.37 -5.47 -8.67
N ILE A 32 4.29 -4.42 -7.84
CA ILE A 32 4.13 -3.02 -8.31
C ILE A 32 5.43 -2.49 -8.87
N SER A 33 6.57 -2.85 -8.27
CA SER A 33 7.87 -2.39 -8.76
C SER A 33 8.16 -2.86 -10.20
N SER A 34 7.55 -3.96 -10.63
CA SER A 34 7.74 -4.56 -11.95
C SER A 34 6.73 -4.13 -13.01
N SER A 35 5.70 -3.36 -12.66
CA SER A 35 4.59 -3.08 -13.56
C SER A 35 4.00 -1.69 -13.33
N SER A 36 3.69 -0.96 -14.40
CA SER A 36 2.85 0.25 -14.35
C SER A 36 1.41 -0.15 -14.02
N LEU A 37 1.17 -0.56 -12.78
CA LEU A 37 -0.14 -1.02 -12.32
C LEU A 37 -1.06 0.18 -12.10
N ASN A 38 -2.27 0.10 -12.64
CA ASN A 38 -3.37 0.99 -12.28
C ASN A 38 -3.64 0.85 -10.76
N LEU A 39 -3.68 1.97 -10.04
CA LEU A 39 -3.88 2.02 -8.59
C LEU A 39 -5.20 1.39 -8.13
N GLU A 40 -6.22 1.42 -8.96
CA GLU A 40 -7.53 0.81 -8.69
C GLU A 40 -7.45 -0.73 -8.71
N ILE A 41 -6.68 -1.29 -9.66
CA ILE A 41 -6.38 -2.73 -9.71
C ILE A 41 -5.46 -3.12 -8.54
N ALA A 42 -4.51 -2.25 -8.21
CA ALA A 42 -3.62 -2.43 -7.08
C ALA A 42 -4.40 -2.47 -5.76
N LEU A 43 -5.36 -1.57 -5.57
CA LEU A 43 -6.23 -1.51 -4.40
C LEU A 43 -7.02 -2.80 -4.24
N ASN A 44 -7.66 -3.29 -5.30
CA ASN A 44 -8.42 -4.56 -5.25
C ASN A 44 -7.55 -5.75 -4.81
N LYS A 45 -6.27 -5.78 -5.19
CA LYS A 45 -5.29 -6.80 -4.74
C LYS A 45 -4.73 -6.54 -3.33
N MET A 46 -4.88 -5.31 -2.82
CA MET A 46 -4.46 -4.88 -1.48
C MET A 46 -5.52 -5.10 -0.41
N LEU A 47 -6.80 -5.06 -0.76
CA LEU A 47 -7.86 -5.23 0.23
C LEU A 47 -7.77 -6.62 0.87
N ASP A 48 -7.94 -6.66 2.20
CA ASP A 48 -8.07 -7.91 2.93
C ASP A 48 -9.38 -8.62 2.50
N PRO A 49 -9.32 -9.82 1.91
CA PRO A 49 -10.51 -10.54 1.45
C PRO A 49 -11.44 -10.98 2.59
N ARG A 50 -10.98 -10.90 3.85
CA ARG A 50 -11.81 -11.19 5.03
C ARG A 50 -12.71 -10.03 5.41
N LEU A 51 -12.49 -8.84 4.86
CA LEU A 51 -13.27 -7.64 5.14
C LEU A 51 -14.32 -7.41 4.05
N PRO A 52 -15.47 -6.80 4.38
CA PRO A 52 -16.43 -6.38 3.38
C PRO A 52 -15.81 -5.30 2.47
N THR A 53 -16.26 -5.26 1.22
CA THR A 53 -15.82 -4.25 0.27
C THR A 53 -16.09 -2.85 0.83
N PRO A 54 -15.06 -2.00 0.96
CA PRO A 54 -15.22 -0.65 1.48
C PRO A 54 -16.10 0.21 0.57
N SER A 55 -16.75 1.22 1.13
CA SER A 55 -17.50 2.21 0.34
C SER A 55 -16.56 3.03 -0.56
N HIS A 56 -17.10 3.64 -1.60
CA HIS A 56 -16.33 4.44 -2.57
C HIS A 56 -15.46 5.50 -1.88
N ASN A 57 -16.03 6.27 -0.95
CA ASN A 57 -15.30 7.31 -0.20
C ASN A 57 -14.11 6.75 0.61
N VAL A 58 -14.21 5.49 1.06
CA VAL A 58 -13.11 4.81 1.77
C VAL A 58 -12.08 4.30 0.77
N GLN A 59 -12.51 3.77 -0.38
CA GLN A 59 -11.61 3.37 -1.46
C GLN A 59 -10.75 4.55 -1.95
N ASP A 60 -11.35 5.72 -2.17
CA ASP A 60 -10.61 6.92 -2.60
C ASP A 60 -9.50 7.28 -1.60
N LYS A 61 -9.79 7.21 -0.29
CA LYS A 61 -8.81 7.45 0.76
C LYS A 61 -7.71 6.39 0.77
N LEU A 62 -8.06 5.12 0.56
CA LEU A 62 -7.10 4.03 0.48
C LEU A 62 -6.17 4.21 -0.73
N ILE A 63 -6.68 4.67 -1.88
CA ILE A 63 -5.87 5.01 -3.05
C ILE A 63 -4.87 6.11 -2.69
N SER A 64 -5.30 7.20 -2.05
CA SER A 64 -4.39 8.28 -1.64
C SER A 64 -3.33 7.81 -0.65
N ILE A 65 -3.68 6.95 0.32
CA ILE A 65 -2.71 6.38 1.26
C ILE A 65 -1.69 5.51 0.50
N MET A 66 -2.16 4.69 -0.44
CA MET A 66 -1.29 3.86 -1.26
C MET A 66 -0.35 4.72 -2.11
N GLU A 67 -0.85 5.77 -2.77
CA GLU A 67 -0.03 6.71 -3.53
C GLU A 67 1.09 7.30 -2.68
N VAL A 68 0.78 7.82 -1.50
CA VAL A 68 1.78 8.36 -0.59
C VAL A 68 2.77 7.26 -0.17
N ALA A 69 2.30 6.06 0.19
CA ALA A 69 3.17 4.96 0.57
C ALA A 69 4.11 4.51 -0.56
N PHE A 70 3.69 4.59 -1.83
CA PHE A 70 4.52 4.25 -2.99
C PHE A 70 5.40 5.38 -3.49
N MET A 71 5.02 6.64 -3.29
CA MET A 71 5.80 7.82 -3.68
C MET A 71 7.05 8.02 -2.79
N LEU A 72 7.09 7.39 -1.62
CA LEU A 72 8.19 7.47 -0.65
C LEU A 72 9.40 6.58 -0.98
N ARG A 73 9.51 6.13 -2.22
CA ARG A 73 10.63 5.31 -2.72
C ARG A 73 11.82 6.15 -3.15
#